data_AF-A0A0B6YM25-F1
#
_entry.id   AF-A0A0B6YM25-F1
#
_cell.length_a   1.000
_cell.length_b   1.000
_cell.length_c   1.000
_cell.angle_alpha   90.00
_cell.angle_beta   90.00
_cell.angle_gamma   90.00
#
_symmetry.space_group_name_H-M   'P 1'
#
loop_
_entity.id
_entity.type
_entity.pdbx_description
1 polymer ?
#
loop_
_entity_poly.entity_id
_entity_poly.type
_entity_poly.pdbx_seq_one_letter_code
_entity_poly.pdbx_strand_id
1 'polypeptide(L)' 'AVIQEVIGMGWLSWSSSTNGQGPHMLELFADLGGVQQIVCAERCLMSLTRTGRVYAMFYSSDTQSPQLISGFGEK' A
#
# COMPACT_ATOMS: atom_id res chain seq x y z
N ALA A 1 -2.25 17.58 -13.75
CA ALA A 1 -2.74 16.67 -12.70
C ALA A 1 -1.61 16.46 -11.71
N VAL A 2 -1.87 16.48 -10.40
CA VAL A 2 -0.84 16.19 -9.40
C VAL A 2 -0.66 14.66 -9.35
N ILE A 3 0.53 14.17 -9.65
CA ILE A 3 0.88 12.76 -9.51
C ILE A 3 1.24 12.55 -8.03
N GLN A 4 0.64 11.53 -7.39
CA GLN A 4 0.96 11.19 -6.00
C GLN A 4 2.13 10.21 -5.97
N GLU A 5 3.20 10.58 -5.28
CA GLU A 5 4.30 9.67 -4.97
C GLU A 5 4.03 9.02 -3.61
N VAL A 6 4.13 7.68 -3.56
CA VAL A 6 4.07 6.92 -2.31
C VAL A 6 5.34 6.09 -2.20
N ILE A 7 6.04 6.23 -1.09
CA ILE A 7 7.36 5.63 -0.88
C ILE A 7 7.28 4.69 0.34
N GLY A 8 7.68 3.44 0.15
CA GLY A 8 7.82 2.44 1.19
C GLY A 8 9.29 2.20 1.55
N MET A 9 9.54 1.79 2.79
CA MET A 9 10.87 1.37 3.26
C MET A 9 10.76 0.46 4.49
N GLY A 10 11.83 -0.27 4.79
CA GLY A 10 11.87 -1.25 5.89
C GLY A 10 11.65 -2.70 5.42
N TRP A 11 11.17 -3.55 6.33
CA TRP A 11 11.02 -4.99 6.08
C TRP A 11 9.79 -5.30 5.24
N LEU A 12 9.94 -5.21 3.92
CA LEU A 12 8.89 -5.42 2.93
C LEU A 12 9.35 -6.52 1.96
N SER A 13 8.86 -7.75 2.12
CA SER A 13 9.30 -8.93 1.35
C SER A 13 9.09 -8.80 -0.15
N TRP A 14 8.10 -8.00 -0.54
CA TRP A 14 7.78 -7.69 -1.94
C TRP A 14 8.63 -6.54 -2.52
N SER A 15 9.54 -5.94 -1.75
CA SER A 15 10.49 -4.96 -2.26
C SER A 15 11.59 -5.67 -3.05
N SER A 16 11.69 -5.38 -4.35
CA SER A 16 12.74 -5.91 -5.23
C SER A 16 14.14 -5.37 -4.93
N SER A 17 14.30 -4.52 -3.92
CA SER A 17 15.60 -3.96 -3.55
C SER A 17 16.48 -5.04 -2.93
N THR A 18 17.58 -5.37 -3.62
CA THR A 18 18.59 -6.36 -3.23
C THR A 18 19.24 -6.10 -1.87
N ASN A 19 19.00 -4.93 -1.28
CA ASN A 19 19.51 -4.51 0.03
C ASN A 19 18.43 -4.30 1.10
N GLY A 20 17.15 -4.61 0.81
CA GLY A 20 16.06 -4.75 1.79
C GLY A 20 15.75 -3.56 2.71
N GLN A 21 16.30 -2.37 2.47
CA GLN A 21 16.29 -1.24 3.44
C GLN A 21 16.09 0.14 2.78
N GLY A 22 16.06 0.23 1.45
CA GLY A 22 15.99 1.51 0.73
C GLY A 22 14.56 2.02 0.51
N PRO A 23 14.38 3.34 0.34
CA PRO A 23 13.12 3.89 -0.17
C PRO A 23 12.81 3.31 -1.55
N HIS A 24 11.58 2.84 -1.75
CA HIS A 24 11.10 2.35 -3.05
C HIS A 24 9.70 2.88 -3.33
N MET A 25 9.44 3.16 -4.61
CA MET A 25 8.17 3.70 -5.07
C MET A 25 7.08 2.61 -5.06
N LEU A 26 5.90 2.96 -4.55
CA LEU A 26 4.73 2.09 -4.47
C LEU A 26 3.71 2.47 -5.53
N GLU A 27 4.03 2.15 -6.78
CA GLU A 27 3.21 2.48 -7.95
C GLU A 27 1.79 1.90 -7.87
N LEU A 28 1.61 0.78 -7.16
CA LEU A 28 0.31 0.13 -6.93
C LEU A 28 -0.77 1.11 -6.43
N PHE A 29 -0.39 2.12 -5.64
CA PHE A 29 -1.36 3.06 -5.06
C PHE A 29 -1.90 4.06 -6.07
N ALA A 30 -1.17 4.32 -7.16
CA ALA A 30 -1.70 5.07 -8.28
C ALA A 30 -2.84 4.27 -8.95
N ASP A 31 -2.64 2.97 -9.18
CA ASP A 31 -3.63 2.07 -9.79
C ASP A 31 -4.89 1.90 -8.93
N LEU A 32 -4.76 1.96 -7.60
CA LEU A 32 -5.88 1.92 -6.66
C LEU A 32 -6.66 3.25 -6.54
N GLY A 33 -6.32 4.27 -7.33
CA GLY A 33 -6.99 5.58 -7.33
C GLY A 33 -6.42 6.59 -6.31
N GLY A 34 -5.17 6.38 -5.88
CA GLY A 34 -4.47 7.24 -4.94
C GLY A 34 -4.83 6.98 -3.48
N VAL A 35 -3.87 7.20 -2.60
CA VAL A 35 -3.97 7.01 -1.15
C VAL A 35 -4.28 8.32 -0.44
N GLN A 36 -5.18 8.28 0.53
CA GLN A 36 -5.42 9.37 1.48
C GLN A 36 -4.68 9.12 2.79
N GLN A 37 -4.70 7.88 3.29
CA GLN A 37 -4.09 7.49 4.57
C GLN A 37 -3.57 6.05 4.50
N ILE A 38 -2.50 5.78 5.25
CA ILE A 38 -1.98 4.44 5.51
C ILE A 38 -1.91 4.28 7.02
N VAL A 39 -2.33 3.11 7.52
CA VAL A 39 -2.16 2.69 8.90
C VAL A 39 -1.38 1.38 8.92
N CYS A 40 -0.49 1.22 9.89
CA CYS A 40 0.37 0.05 10.03
C CYS A 40 -0.06 -0.76 11.25
N ALA A 41 -0.44 -2.01 11.01
CA ALA A 41 -0.56 -3.02 12.05
C ALA A 41 0.76 -3.80 12.15
N GLU A 42 0.85 -4.76 13.07
CA GLU A 42 2.08 -5.54 13.27
C GLU A 42 2.52 -6.33 12.02
N ARG A 43 1.56 -6.83 11.22
CA ARG A 43 1.84 -7.75 10.09
C ARG A 43 1.42 -7.22 8.72
N CYS A 44 0.65 -6.14 8.68
CA CYS A 44 0.11 -5.60 7.45
C CYS A 44 -0.06 -4.08 7.53
N LEU A 45 -0.14 -3.46 6.37
CA LEU A 45 -0.68 -2.12 6.24
C LEU A 45 -2.14 -2.17 5.78
N MET A 46 -2.89 -1.15 6.15
CA MET A 46 -4.18 -0.83 5.53
C MET A 46 -4.11 0.56 4.91
N SER A 47 -4.70 0.74 3.74
CA SER A 47 -4.74 2.02 3.03
C SER A 47 -6.17 2.45 2.74
N LEU A 48 -6.51 3.69 3.08
CA LEU A 48 -7.71 4.37 2.61
C LEU A 48 -7.38 5.08 1.31
N THR A 49 -8.07 4.73 0.23
CA THR A 49 -7.95 5.41 -1.05
C THR A 49 -8.79 6.68 -1.11
N ARG A 50 -8.47 7.58 -2.05
CA ARG A 50 -9.28 8.80 -2.31
C ARG A 50 -10.70 8.50 -2.75
N THR A 51 -10.95 7.27 -3.22
CA THR A 51 -12.29 6.78 -3.60
C THR A 51 -13.10 6.23 -2.42
N GLY A 52 -12.56 6.26 -1.20
CA GLY A 52 -13.21 5.74 0.00
C GLY A 52 -13.08 4.22 0.19
N ARG A 53 -12.35 3.52 -0.69
CA ARG A 53 -12.08 2.09 -0.55
C ARG A 53 -10.92 1.82 0.39
N VAL A 54 -11.03 0.77 1.19
CA VAL A 54 -9.99 0.30 2.11
C VAL A 54 -9.34 -0.97 1.56
N TYR A 55 -8.01 -1.00 1.51
CA TYR A 55 -7.24 -2.18 1.11
C TYR A 55 -6.29 -2.60 2.22
N ALA A 56 -5.99 -3.90 2.33
CA ALA A 56 -4.95 -4.45 3.19
C ALA A 56 -3.84 -5.13 2.39
N MET A 57 -2.61 -5.07 2.88
CA MET A 57 -1.46 -5.77 2.31
C MET A 57 -0.51 -6.23 3.41
N PHE A 58 -0.12 -7.50 3.40
CA PHE A 58 0.88 -8.03 4.33
C PHE A 58 2.30 -7.60 3.93
N TYR A 59 3.14 -7.31 4.91
CA TYR A 59 4.55 -6.98 4.67
C TYR A 59 5.33 -8.19 4.15
N SER A 60 4.92 -9.39 4.56
CA SER A 60 5.57 -10.66 4.23
C SER A 60 5.07 -11.33 2.95
N SER A 61 4.14 -10.71 2.21
CA SER A 61 3.68 -11.27 0.93
C SER A 61 4.82 -11.25 -0.09
N ASP A 62 4.88 -12.27 -0.95
CA ASP A 62 5.86 -12.35 -2.05
C ASP A 62 5.65 -11.25 -3.08
N THR A 63 4.41 -10.76 -3.22
CA THR A 63 4.02 -9.72 -4.16
C THR A 63 3.18 -8.63 -3.52
N GLN A 64 3.22 -7.43 -4.11
CA GLN A 64 2.33 -6.33 -3.80
C GLN A 64 0.89 -6.70 -4.19
N SER A 65 0.11 -7.23 -3.23
CA SER A 65 -1.19 -7.85 -3.47
C SER A 65 -2.30 -7.23 -2.61
N PRO A 66 -2.69 -5.96 -2.88
CA PRO A 66 -3.67 -5.25 -2.06
C PRO A 66 -5.05 -5.92 -2.15
N GLN A 67 -5.60 -6.32 -1.01
CA GLN A 67 -6.91 -6.96 -0.91
C GLN A 67 -7.96 -5.93 -0.49
N LEU A 68 -9.04 -5.80 -1.26
CA LEU A 68 -10.18 -4.93 -0.90
C LEU A 68 -10.86 -5.47 0.35
N ILE A 69 -11.05 -4.62 1.36
CA ILE A 69 -11.79 -4.97 2.56
C ILE A 69 -13.26 -4.57 2.37
N SER A 70 -14.16 -5.55 2.43
CA SER A 70 -15.61 -5.34 2.41
C SER A 70 -16.10 -4.67 3.69
N GLY A 71 -17.24 -3.97 3.60
CA GLY A 71 -17.90 -3.36 4.77
C GLY A 71 -17.45 -1.94 5.11
N PHE A 72 -16.54 -1.34 4.33
CA PHE A 72 -16.02 0.03 4.55
C PHE A 72 -16.11 0.93 3.31
N GLY A 73 -16.91 0.57 2.29
CA GLY A 73 -16.81 1.15 0.94
C GLY A 73 -18.04 1.88 0.41
N GLU A 74 -19.04 2.16 1.25
CA GLU A 74 -20.23 2.91 0.83
C GLU A 74 -20.26 4.24 1.58
N LYS A 75 -20.14 5.33 0.84
CA LYS A 75 -20.50 6.67 1.29
C LYS A 75 -21.73 7.12 0.53
#